data_AF-X0TFG5-F1
#
_entry.id   AF-X0TFG5-F1
#
_cell.length_a   1.000
_cell.length_b   1.000
_cell.length_c   1.000
_cell.angle_alpha   90.00
_cell.angle_beta   90.00
_cell.angle_gamma   90.00
#
_symmetry.space_group_name_H-M   'P 1'
#
loop_
_entity.id
_entity.type
_entity.pdbx_description
1 polymer ?
#
loop_
_entity_poly.entity_id
_entity_poly.type
_entity_poly.pdbx_seq_one_letter_code
_entity_poly.pdbx_strand_id
1 'polypeptide(L)' 'GIEAARQAIINEVLKVIEAQGLNVDVRHIMLVADTMCANGEINGITRYGVVSEKASVLARASFETPIKHIINAALV' A
#
# COMPACT_ATOMS: atom_id res chain seq x y z
N GLY A 1 -17.16 -7.05 -2.26
CA GLY A 1 -16.13 -8.10 -2.22
C GLY A 1 -14.78 -7.49 -2.57
N ILE A 2 -13.68 -8.14 -2.20
CA ILE A 2 -12.33 -7.56 -2.34
C ILE A 2 -11.98 -7.21 -3.80
N GLU A 3 -12.37 -8.05 -4.77
CA GLU A 3 -12.15 -7.75 -6.19
C GLU A 3 -12.95 -6.54 -6.70
N ALA A 4 -14.15 -6.31 -6.18
CA ALA A 4 -14.92 -5.12 -6.49
C ALA A 4 -14.27 -3.86 -5.88
N ALA A 5 -13.69 -3.98 -4.68
CA ALA A 5 -12.94 -2.89 -4.06
C ALA A 5 -11.65 -2.56 -4.85
N ARG A 6 -10.91 -3.59 -5.29
CA ARG A 6 -9.74 -3.45 -6.16
C ARG A 6 -10.08 -2.69 -7.45
N GLN A 7 -11.18 -3.06 -8.11
CA GLN A 7 -11.66 -2.36 -9.30
C GLN A 7 -12.09 -0.91 -9.01
N ALA A 8 -12.74 -0.66 -7.87
CA ALA A 8 -13.12 0.68 -7.46
C ALA A 8 -11.90 1.59 -7.23
N ILE A 9 -10.84 1.07 -6.59
CA ILE A 9 -9.57 1.79 -6.39
C ILE A 9 -8.96 2.18 -7.74
N ILE A 10 -8.89 1.24 -8.70
CA ILE A 10 -8.36 1.49 -10.04
C ILE A 10 -9.11 2.63 -10.71
N ASN A 11 -10.45 2.59 -10.68
CA ASN A 11 -11.30 3.58 -11.33
C ASN A 11 -11.12 4.99 -10.72
N GLU A 12 -11.09 5.09 -9.39
CA GLU A 12 -10.93 6.38 -8.71
C GLU A 12 -9.54 6.98 -8.92
N VAL A 13 -8.48 6.15 -8.86
CA VAL A 13 -7.11 6.64 -9.12
C VAL A 13 -6.95 7.09 -10.57
N LEU A 14 -7.47 6.33 -11.54
CA LEU A 14 -7.49 6.73 -12.95
C LEU A 14 -8.17 8.08 -13.15
N LYS A 15 -9.37 8.25 -12.56
CA LYS A 15 -10.14 9.49 -12.65
C LYS A 15 -9.36 10.70 -12.13
N VAL A 16 -8.63 10.54 -11.01
CA VAL A 16 -7.78 11.62 -10.47
C VAL A 16 -6.61 11.91 -11.39
N ILE A 17 -5.91 10.89 -11.88
CA ILE A 17 -4.75 11.05 -12.77
C ILE A 17 -5.16 11.74 -14.08
N GLU A 18 -6.27 11.32 -14.69
CA GLU A 18 -6.82 11.92 -15.90
C GLU A 18 -7.25 13.38 -15.66
N ALA A 19 -7.91 13.66 -14.53
CA ALA A 19 -8.31 15.01 -14.17
C ALA A 19 -7.11 15.95 -13.94
N GLN A 20 -5.96 15.43 -13.54
CA GLN A 20 -4.71 16.20 -13.42
C GLN A 20 -3.91 16.27 -14.74
N GLY A 21 -4.39 15.63 -15.83
CA GLY A 21 -3.71 15.62 -17.12
C GLY A 21 -2.42 14.80 -17.14
N LEU A 22 -2.25 13.87 -16.19
CA LEU A 22 -1.06 13.03 -16.08
C LEU A 22 -1.20 11.79 -16.98
N ASN A 23 -0.16 11.49 -17.76
CA ASN A 23 -0.12 10.27 -18.57
C ASN A 23 0.59 9.14 -17.78
N VAL A 24 -0.19 8.29 -17.14
CA VAL A 24 0.31 7.13 -16.39
C VAL A 24 -0.30 5.86 -16.95
N ASP A 25 0.54 4.89 -17.30
CA ASP A 25 0.08 3.59 -17.77
C ASP A 25 -0.68 2.85 -16.66
N VAL A 26 -1.85 2.31 -17.02
CA VAL A 26 -2.77 1.61 -16.11
C VAL A 26 -2.11 0.49 -15.31
N ARG A 27 -1.05 -0.14 -15.82
CA ARG A 27 -0.32 -1.21 -15.12
C ARG A 27 0.29 -0.74 -13.80
N HIS A 28 0.67 0.53 -13.67
CA HIS A 28 1.18 1.08 -12.41
C HIS A 28 0.05 1.23 -11.38
N ILE A 29 -1.13 1.66 -11.84
CA ILE A 29 -2.32 1.83 -11.00
C ILE A 29 -2.83 0.46 -10.55
N MET A 30 -2.83 -0.53 -11.45
CA MET A 30 -3.15 -1.91 -11.14
C MET A 30 -2.21 -2.47 -10.07
N LEU A 31 -0.90 -2.29 -10.21
CA LEU A 31 0.07 -2.75 -9.22
C LEU A 31 -0.21 -2.16 -7.82
N VAL A 32 -0.55 -0.87 -7.76
CA VAL A 32 -0.92 -0.20 -6.51
C VAL A 32 -2.19 -0.81 -5.93
N ALA A 33 -3.26 -0.94 -6.72
CA ALA A 33 -4.53 -1.51 -6.27
C ALA A 33 -4.40 -2.98 -5.84
N ASP A 34 -3.61 -3.78 -6.56
CA ASP A 34 -3.35 -5.18 -6.23
C ASP A 34 -2.58 -5.28 -4.92
N THR A 35 -1.58 -4.41 -4.70
CA THR A 35 -0.83 -4.34 -3.44
C THR A 35 -1.74 -3.97 -2.26
N MET A 36 -2.72 -3.10 -2.48
CA MET A 36 -3.70 -2.72 -1.46
C MET A 36 -4.72 -3.82 -1.15
N CYS A 37 -4.90 -4.83 -2.01
CA CYS A 37 -5.95 -5.85 -1.87
C CYS A 37 -5.44 -7.30 -1.75
N ALA A 38 -4.12 -7.53 -1.86
CA ALA A 38 -3.52 -8.85 -1.96
C ALA A 38 -3.87 -9.82 -0.80
N ASN A 39 -4.13 -9.29 0.39
CA ASN A 39 -4.38 -10.09 1.59
C ASN A 39 -5.86 -10.35 1.88
N GLY A 40 -6.75 -10.01 0.94
CA GLY A 40 -8.20 -10.20 1.09
C GLY A 40 -8.91 -9.06 1.83
N GLU A 41 -8.16 -8.07 2.31
CA GLU A 41 -8.65 -6.83 2.94
C GLU A 41 -8.04 -5.60 2.25
N ILE A 42 -8.62 -4.41 2.48
CA ILE A 42 -8.11 -3.17 1.90
C ILE A 42 -7.05 -2.57 2.83
N ASN A 43 -5.80 -2.67 2.41
CA ASN A 43 -4.64 -2.15 3.12
C ASN A 43 -4.21 -0.80 2.55
N GLY A 44 -4.21 0.24 3.38
CA GLY A 44 -3.67 1.55 3.01
C GLY A 44 -2.14 1.53 2.84
N ILE A 45 -1.60 2.39 1.99
CA ILE A 45 -0.15 2.60 1.83
C ILE A 45 0.34 3.53 2.94
N THR A 46 0.35 3.00 4.17
CA THR A 46 0.78 3.72 5.38
C THR A 46 1.51 2.76 6.32
N ARG A 47 2.06 3.29 7.43
CA ARG A 47 2.70 2.48 8.48
C ARG A 47 1.80 1.39 9.10
N TYR A 48 0.47 1.56 9.00
CA TYR A 48 -0.51 0.64 9.58
C TYR A 48 -1.09 -0.36 8.57
N GLY A 49 -0.90 -0.14 7.27
CA GLY A 49 -1.35 -1.06 6.22
C GLY A 49 -0.18 -1.84 5.63
N VAL A 50 0.09 -1.64 4.34
CA VAL A 50 1.05 -2.42 3.54
C VAL A 50 2.45 -2.49 4.18
N VAL A 51 2.89 -1.43 4.86
CA VAL A 51 4.22 -1.42 5.50
C VAL A 51 4.28 -2.35 6.70
N SER A 52 3.19 -2.48 7.46
CA SER A 52 3.15 -3.34 8.65
C SER A 52 3.36 -4.83 8.32
N GLU A 53 2.99 -5.22 7.10
CA GLU A 53 3.05 -6.60 6.59
C GLU A 53 4.42 -6.98 6.01
N LYS A 54 5.33 -6.01 5.82
CA LYS A 54 6.68 -6.32 5.34
C LYS A 54 7.39 -7.23 6.33
N ALA A 55 7.98 -8.33 5.87
CA ALA A 55 8.65 -9.30 6.74
C ALA A 55 9.86 -8.71 7.49
N SER A 56 10.64 -7.86 6.83
CA SER A 56 11.89 -7.30 7.39
C SER A 56 11.62 -6.19 8.40
N VAL A 57 12.18 -6.34 9.60
CA VAL A 57 12.19 -5.30 10.64
C VAL A 57 12.79 -4.00 10.12
N LEU A 58 13.90 -4.09 9.38
CA LEU A 58 14.56 -2.91 8.81
C LEU A 58 13.68 -2.24 7.75
N ALA A 59 12.96 -3.03 6.95
CA ALA A 59 12.05 -2.50 5.93
C ALA A 59 10.78 -1.84 6.52
N ARG A 60 10.38 -2.24 7.73
CA ARG A 60 9.34 -1.54 8.51
C ARG A 60 9.91 -0.29 9.18
N ALA A 61 11.11 -0.39 9.75
CA ALA A 61 11.79 0.72 10.40
C ALA A 61 12.13 1.87 9.44
N SER A 62 12.35 1.59 8.15
CA SER A 62 12.66 2.60 7.14
C SER A 62 11.48 3.54 6.80
N PHE A 63 10.30 3.36 7.40
CA PHE A 63 9.11 4.16 7.08
C PHE A 63 8.29 4.52 8.33
N GLU A 64 8.09 5.83 8.57
CA GLU A 64 7.28 6.48 9.62
C GLU A 64 7.54 6.15 11.10
N THR A 65 7.97 4.95 11.49
CA THR A 65 8.12 4.52 12.91
C THR A 65 9.38 3.67 13.21
N PRO A 66 10.61 4.18 12.98
CA PRO A 66 11.86 3.42 13.12
C PRO A 66 12.10 2.86 14.53
N ILE A 67 12.02 3.71 15.56
CA ILE A 67 12.40 3.36 16.94
C ILE A 67 11.53 2.22 17.47
N LYS A 68 10.21 2.28 17.25
CA LYS A 68 9.26 1.24 17.66
C LYS A 68 9.63 -0.12 17.08
N HIS A 69 9.95 -0.18 15.78
CA HIS A 69 10.28 -1.43 15.12
C HIS A 69 11.62 -2.02 15.60
N ILE A 70 12.64 -1.18 15.82
CA ILE A 70 13.94 -1.63 16.30
C ILE A 70 13.86 -2.12 17.75
N ILE A 71 13.22 -1.36 18.64
CA ILE A 71 13.07 -1.75 20.05
C ILE A 71 12.27 -3.06 20.18
N ASN A 72 11.11 -3.16 19.51
CA ASN A 72 10.30 -4.38 19.58
C ASN A 72 11.05 -5.61 19.04
N ALA A 73 11.93 -5.43 18.06
CA ALA A 73 12.74 -6.53 17.52
C ALA A 73 13.93 -6.92 18.42
N ALA A 74 14.43 -5.99 19.26
CA ALA A 74 15.53 -6.24 20.19
C ALA A 74 15.06 -6.82 21.54
N LEU A 75 13.76 -6.73 21.85
CA LEU A 75 13.14 -7.29 23.05
C LEU A 75 12.76 -8.78 22.90
N VAL A 76 12.91 -9.34 21.71
CA VAL A 76 12.77 -10.77 21.39
C VAL A 76 14.16 -11.37 21.22
#